data_AF-A0A4U3L848-F1
#
_entry.id   AF-A0A4U3L848-F1
#
_cell.length_a   1.000
_cell.length_b   1.000
_cell.length_c   1.000
_cell.angle_alpha   90.00
_cell.angle_beta   90.00
_cell.angle_gamma   90.00
#
_symmetry.space_group_name_H-M   'P 1'
#
loop_
_entity.id
_entity.type
_entity.pdbx_description
1 polymer ?
#
loop_
_entity_poly.entity_id
_entity_poly.type
_entity_poly.pdbx_seq_one_letter_code
_entity_poly.pdbx_strand_id
1 'polypeptide(L)' 'MNYILQKEILTFEEACIYLGRSASSMYKLTSARLIPHYVPTGKLIYFKRTELDE' A
#
# COMPACT_ATOMS: atom_id res chain seq x y z
N MET A 1 20.15 0.58 -5.72
CA MET A 1 19.66 0.11 -4.40
C MET A 1 18.15 0.28 -4.36
N ASN A 2 17.38 -0.81 -4.21
CA ASN A 2 15.91 -0.74 -4.22
C ASN A 2 15.39 -0.40 -2.80
N TYR A 3 15.31 0.89 -2.48
CA TYR A 3 15.04 1.43 -1.13
C TYR A 3 13.64 1.09 -0.55
N ILE A 4 12.69 0.75 -1.42
CA ILE A 4 11.30 0.41 -1.04
C ILE A 4 11.22 -0.80 -0.10
N LEU A 5 12.15 -1.75 -0.19
CA LEU A 5 12.19 -2.96 0.63
C LEU A 5 12.71 -2.72 2.06
N GLN A 6 13.05 -1.49 2.45
CA GLN A 6 13.42 -1.17 3.83
C GLN A 6 12.38 -0.29 4.52
N LYS A 7 11.41 0.23 3.77
CA LYS A 7 10.35 1.07 4.31
C LYS A 7 9.30 0.22 4.99
N GLU A 8 9.01 0.58 6.24
CA GLU A 8 7.93 -0.04 7.02
C GLU A 8 6.56 0.47 6.57
N ILE A 9 6.52 1.72 6.10
CA ILE A 9 5.32 2.40 5.59
C ILE A 9 5.51 2.66 4.09
N LEU A 10 4.58 2.14 3.29
CA LEU A 10 4.54 2.26 1.84
C LEU A 10 3.40 3.21 1.45
N THR A 11 3.66 4.09 0.49
CA THR A 11 2.60 4.85 -0.19
C THR A 11 1.81 3.96 -1.16
N PHE A 12 0.71 4.45 -1.71
CA PHE A 12 -0.09 3.70 -2.68
C PHE A 12 0.72 3.17 -3.88
N GLU A 13 1.57 4.00 -4.49
CA GLU A 13 2.44 3.57 -5.59
C GLU A 13 3.48 2.55 -5.14
N GLU A 14 4.11 2.77 -3.98
CA GLU A 14 5.09 1.84 -3.43
C GLU A 14 4.44 0.48 -3.10
N ALA A 15 3.24 0.46 -2.53
CA ALA A 15 2.47 -0.75 -2.24
C ALA A 15 2.05 -1.48 -3.52
N CYS A 16 1.71 -0.73 -4.57
CA CYS A 16 1.39 -1.28 -5.90
C CYS A 16 2.59 -2.03 -6.49
N ILE A 17 3.79 -1.42 -6.41
CA ILE A 17 5.06 -2.01 -6.85
C ILE A 17 5.42 -3.21 -5.96
N TYR A 18 5.28 -3.06 -4.64
CA TYR A 18 5.60 -4.10 -3.66
C TYR A 18 4.78 -5.38 -3.87
N LEU A 19 3.46 -5.24 -4.06
CA LEU A 19 2.55 -6.36 -4.32
C LEU A 19 2.58 -6.86 -5.78
N GLY A 20 3.27 -6.15 -6.68
CA GLY A 20 3.24 -6.44 -8.11
C GLY A 20 1.85 -6.35 -8.75
N ARG A 21 0.93 -5.59 -8.14
CA ARG A 21 -0.44 -5.37 -8.64
C ARG A 21 -0.48 -4.08 -9.47
N SER A 22 -1.51 -3.92 -10.31
CA SER A 22 -1.79 -2.63 -10.96
C SER A 22 -2.62 -1.71 -10.07
N ALA A 23 -2.48 -0.39 -10.26
CA ALA A 23 -3.17 0.64 -9.48
C ALA A 23 -4.69 0.41 -9.42
N SER A 24 -5.33 0.03 -10.53
CA SER A 24 -6.77 -0.24 -10.56
C SER A 24 -7.18 -1.42 -9.67
N SER A 25 -6.36 -2.47 -9.59
CA SER A 25 -6.64 -3.59 -8.69
C SER A 25 -6.46 -3.18 -7.24
N MET A 26 -5.40 -2.41 -6.94
CA MET A 26 -5.18 -1.86 -5.61
C MET A 26 -6.33 -0.95 -5.16
N TYR A 27 -6.83 -0.07 -6.03
CA TYR A 27 -7.99 0.78 -5.73
C TYR A 27 -9.26 -0.01 -5.42
N LYS A 28 -9.51 -1.12 -6.12
CA LYS A 28 -10.64 -2.01 -5.80
C LYS A 28 -10.48 -2.63 -4.42
N LEU A 29 -9.26 -3.04 -4.06
CA LEU A 29 -8.98 -3.69 -2.79
C LEU A 29 -9.03 -2.70 -1.61
N THR A 30 -8.51 -1.48 -1.76
CA THR A 30 -8.66 -0.42 -0.74
C THR A 30 -10.10 0.03 -0.59
N SER A 31 -10.83 0.20 -1.69
CA SER A 31 -12.26 0.56 -1.67
C SER A 31 -13.11 -0.52 -1.00
N ALA A 32 -12.81 -1.80 -1.28
CA ALA A 32 -13.44 -2.94 -0.64
C ALA A 32 -12.97 -3.18 0.81
N ARG A 33 -12.02 -2.37 1.33
CA ARG A 33 -11.37 -2.56 2.63
C ARG A 33 -10.81 -3.97 2.85
N LEU A 34 -10.41 -4.62 1.76
CA LEU A 34 -9.77 -5.94 1.77
C LEU A 34 -8.31 -5.85 2.20
N ILE A 35 -7.70 -4.67 2.01
CA ILE A 35 -6.32 -4.41 2.41
C ILE A 35 -6.31 -3.33 3.51
N PRO A 36 -5.58 -3.56 4.62
CA PRO A 36 -5.38 -2.57 5.66
C PRO A 36 -4.66 -1.33 5.12
N HIS A 37 -5.29 -0.17 5.26
CA HIS A 37 -4.78 1.10 4.77
C HIS A 37 -5.00 2.22 5.78
N TYR A 38 -4.11 3.21 5.76
CA TYR A 38 -4.03 4.30 6.73
C TYR A 38 -4.09 5.64 6.00
N VAL A 39 -4.92 6.57 6.50
CA VAL A 39 -5.14 7.88 5.87
C VAL A 39 -4.96 9.00 6.90
N PRO A 40 -3.73 9.27 7.37
CA PRO A 40 -3.48 10.18 8.51
C PRO A 40 -3.91 11.62 8.22
N THR A 41 -3.84 12.05 6.96
CA THR A 41 -4.17 13.42 6.52
C THR A 41 -5.40 13.47 5.59
N GLY A 42 -6.12 12.36 5.42
CA GLY A 42 -7.31 12.25 4.56
C GLY A 42 -7.07 12.32 3.04
N LYS A 43 -5.89 12.75 2.58
CA LYS A 43 -5.55 12.90 1.16
C LYS A 43 -4.68 11.78 0.60
N LEU A 44 -3.84 11.16 1.42
CA LEU A 44 -2.85 10.17 1.02
C LEU A 44 -3.08 8.85 1.74
N ILE A 45 -3.04 7.77 0.96
CA ILE A 45 -3.21 6.40 1.45
C ILE A 45 -1.82 5.80 1.68
N TYR A 46 -1.62 5.30 2.88
CA TYR A 46 -0.43 4.60 3.31
C TYR A 46 -0.76 3.17 3.70
N PHE A 47 0.21 2.27 3.56
CA PHE A 47 0.12 0.87 3.89
C PHE A 47 1.28 0.52 4.79
N LYS A 48 1.04 -0.28 5.82
CA LYS A 48 2.14 -0.89 6.57
C LYS A 48 2.54 -2.16 5.87
N ARG A 49 3.84 -2.37 5.72
CA ARG A 49 4.36 -3.53 5.04
C ARG A 49 4.04 -4.84 5.77
N THR A 50 4.15 -4.84 7.10
CA THR A 50 3.79 -6.01 7.94
C THR A 50 2.35 -6.47 7.68
N GLU A 51 1.43 -5.53 7.55
CA GLU A 51 0.01 -5.81 7.30
C GLU A 51 -0.30 -6.25 5.85
N LEU A 52 0.65 -6.07 4.92
CA LEU A 52 0.56 -6.59 3.55
C LEU A 52 1.18 -7.98 3.39
N ASP A 53 2.00 -8.40 4.35
CA ASP A 53 2.70 -9.68 4.38
C ASP A 53 1.92 -10.73 5.20
N GLU A 54 1.08 -10.29 6.15
CA GLU A 54 0.05 -11.10 6.82
C GLU A 54 -1.09 -11.52 5.87
#